data_AF-A0AAN4TNC1-F1
#
_entry.id   AF-A0AAN4TNC1-F1
#
_cell.length_a   1.000
_cell.length_b   1.000
_cell.length_c   1.000
_cell.angle_alpha   90.00
_cell.angle_beta   90.00
_cell.angle_gamma   90.00
#
_symmetry.space_group_name_H-M   'P 1'
#
loop_
_entity.id
_entity.type
_entity.pdbx_description
1 polymer ?
#
loop_
_entity_poly.entity_id
_entity_poly.type
_entity_poly.pdbx_seq_one_letter_code
_entity_poly.pdbx_strand_id
1 'polypeptide(L)' 'MVTKQARKAAEAQAANDTFETLAREWHASRIGGWDAGTAKRLMCALERHVFPTFGQRRYTGILFMEWMELLRGLEQ' A
#
# COMPACT_ATOMS: atom_id res chain seq x y z
N MET A 1 25.33 18.70 11.57
CA MET A 1 24.37 17.93 12.40
C MET A 1 23.05 17.92 11.66
N VAL A 2 22.63 16.77 11.11
CA VAL A 2 21.31 16.66 10.47
C VAL A 2 20.27 16.82 11.57
N THR A 3 19.62 17.97 11.57
CA THR A 3 18.61 18.35 12.56
C THR A 3 17.47 17.33 12.53
N LYS A 4 17.05 16.89 13.71
CA LYS A 4 15.92 15.97 13.99
C LYS A 4 14.65 16.24 13.16
N GLN A 5 14.51 17.47 12.66
CA GLN A 5 13.42 17.96 11.83
C GLN A 5 13.46 17.44 10.38
N ALA A 6 14.65 17.29 9.78
CA ALA A 6 14.81 16.76 8.42
C ALA A 6 14.45 15.27 8.34
N ARG A 7 14.75 14.50 9.39
CA ARG A 7 14.34 13.10 9.49
C ARG A 7 12.82 12.98 9.54
N LYS A 8 12.16 13.78 10.39
CA LYS A 8 10.69 13.82 10.51
C LYS A 8 9.98 14.20 9.20
N ALA A 9 10.52 15.15 8.43
CA ALA A 9 9.95 15.54 7.15
C ALA A 9 10.13 14.46 6.07
N ALA A 10 11.28 13.78 6.05
CA ALA A 10 11.53 12.64 5.18
C ALA A 10 10.66 11.43 5.58
N GLU A 11 10.46 11.20 6.88
CA GLU A 11 9.56 10.17 7.42
C GLU A 11 8.11 10.48 7.06
N ALA A 12 7.67 11.75 7.10
CA ALA A 12 6.31 12.16 6.72
C ALA A 12 6.05 12.13 5.19
N GLN A 13 7.05 12.48 4.37
CA GLN A 13 6.96 12.30 2.91
C GLN A 13 6.98 10.82 2.55
N ALA A 14 7.87 10.03 3.17
CA ALA A 14 7.89 8.59 3.00
C ALA A 14 6.56 7.93 3.43
N ALA A 15 5.88 8.46 4.45
CA ALA A 15 4.55 8.01 4.88
C ALA A 15 3.44 8.32 3.86
N ASN A 16 3.48 9.48 3.19
CA ASN A 16 2.55 9.83 2.12
C ASN A 16 2.81 9.05 0.81
N ASP A 17 4.06 8.68 0.55
CA ASP A 17 4.45 7.88 -0.61
C ASP A 17 4.35 6.36 -0.35
N THR A 18 3.63 5.94 0.68
CA THR A 18 3.45 4.52 0.96
C THR A 18 2.43 3.88 0.02
N PHE A 19 2.60 2.59 -0.23
CA PHE A 19 1.64 1.85 -1.04
C PHE A 19 0.25 1.79 -0.39
N GLU A 20 0.16 1.75 0.95
CA GLU A 20 -1.14 1.73 1.63
C GLU A 20 -1.96 3.00 1.34
N THR A 21 -1.35 4.18 1.44
CA THR A 21 -2.01 5.45 1.15
C THR A 21 -2.51 5.48 -0.30
N LEU A 22 -1.65 5.13 -1.25
CA LEU A 22 -2.00 5.07 -2.67
C LEU A 22 -3.14 4.07 -2.95
N ALA A 23 -3.09 2.88 -2.34
CA ALA A 23 -4.10 1.85 -2.51
C ALA A 23 -5.45 2.27 -1.93
N ARG A 24 -5.47 2.96 -0.79
CA ARG A 24 -6.68 3.54 -0.18
C ARG A 24 -7.30 4.62 -1.08
N GLU A 25 -6.49 5.52 -1.63
CA GLU A 25 -6.98 6.57 -2.54
C GLU A 25 -7.51 6.01 -3.86
N TRP A 26 -6.80 5.01 -4.42
CA TRP A 26 -7.25 4.29 -5.61
C TRP A 26 -8.57 3.56 -5.36
N HIS A 27 -8.70 2.90 -4.20
CA HIS A 27 -9.92 2.21 -3.80
C HIS A 27 -11.10 3.17 -3.65
N ALA A 28 -10.90 4.30 -2.97
CA ALA A 28 -11.91 5.35 -2.83
C ALA A 28 -12.35 5.91 -4.19
N SER A 29 -11.42 6.08 -5.12
CA SER A 29 -11.71 6.52 -6.49
C SER A 29 -12.47 5.48 -7.32
N ARG A 30 -12.33 4.17 -7.00
CA ARG A 30 -13.01 3.08 -7.70
C ARG A 30 -14.35 2.67 -7.10
N ILE A 31 -14.65 3.08 -5.86
CA ILE A 31 -15.92 2.77 -5.17
C ILE A 31 -17.16 3.13 -6.00
N GLY A 32 -17.12 4.22 -6.79
CA GLY A 32 -18.26 4.61 -7.62
C GLY A 32 -18.59 3.65 -8.78
N GLY A 33 -17.66 2.77 -9.16
CA GLY A 33 -17.83 1.78 -10.23
C GLY A 33 -18.01 0.34 -9.74
N TRP A 34 -17.84 0.08 -8.45
CA TRP A 34 -17.98 -1.25 -7.86
C TRP A 34 -19.16 -1.32 -6.91
N ASP A 35 -19.80 -2.48 -6.85
CA ASP A 35 -20.73 -2.77 -5.75
C ASP A 35 -19.99 -2.72 -4.40
N ALA A 36 -20.67 -2.24 -3.37
CA ALA A 36 -20.12 -2.06 -2.03
C ALA A 36 -19.51 -3.37 -1.47
N GLY A 37 -20.06 -4.53 -1.81
CA GLY A 37 -19.52 -5.83 -1.42
C GLY A 37 -18.20 -6.15 -2.11
N THR A 38 -18.08 -5.85 -3.40
CA THR A 38 -16.85 -6.06 -4.19
C THR A 38 -15.74 -5.12 -3.71
N ALA A 39 -16.06 -3.84 -3.54
CA ALA A 39 -15.11 -2.87 -3.00
C ALA A 39 -14.59 -3.30 -1.63
N LYS A 40 -15.49 -3.69 -0.71
CA LYS A 40 -15.10 -4.15 0.63
C LYS A 40 -14.23 -5.41 0.59
N ARG A 41 -14.56 -6.39 -0.26
CA ARG A 41 -13.77 -7.62 -0.42
C ARG A 41 -12.36 -7.32 -0.93
N LEU A 42 -12.22 -6.46 -1.92
CA LEU A 42 -10.91 -6.08 -2.45
C LEU A 42 -10.07 -5.37 -1.38
N MET A 43 -10.68 -4.46 -0.62
CA MET A 43 -9.99 -3.77 0.46
C MET A 43 -9.51 -4.74 1.55
N CYS A 44 -10.38 -5.66 1.99
CA CYS A 44 -10.00 -6.68 2.95
C CYS A 44 -8.86 -7.58 2.44
N ALA A 45 -8.82 -7.90 1.14
CA ALA A 45 -7.73 -8.67 0.56
C ALA A 45 -6.41 -7.88 0.59
N LEU A 46 -6.45 -6.59 0.24
CA LEU A 46 -5.30 -5.70 0.33
C LEU A 46 -4.81 -5.57 1.79
N GLU A 47 -5.71 -5.36 2.75
CA GLU A 47 -5.39 -5.25 4.18
C GLU A 47 -4.78 -6.54 4.75
N ARG A 48 -5.28 -7.71 4.34
CA ARG A 48 -4.82 -9.00 4.86
C ARG A 48 -3.48 -9.42 4.29
N HIS A 49 -3.24 -9.15 3.01
CA HIS A 49 -2.14 -9.76 2.27
C HIS A 49 -1.08 -8.76 1.82
N VAL A 50 -1.51 -7.58 1.36
CA VAL A 50 -0.62 -6.61 0.71
C VAL A 50 -0.07 -5.59 1.71
N PHE A 51 -0.92 -5.04 2.58
CA PHE A 51 -0.51 -4.04 3.58
C PHE A 51 0.51 -4.55 4.63
N PRO A 52 0.45 -5.79 5.14
CA PRO A 52 1.49 -6.25 6.07
C PRO A 52 2.89 -6.30 5.45
N THR A 53 2.99 -6.55 4.13
CA THR A 53 4.28 -6.69 3.43
C THR A 53 4.74 -5.39 2.77
N PHE A 54 3.82 -4.69 2.11
CA PHE A 54 4.11 -3.52 1.28
C PHE A 54 3.49 -2.22 1.80
N GLY A 55 2.56 -2.28 2.75
CA GLY A 55 1.77 -1.13 3.19
C GLY A 55 2.60 0.02 3.75
N GLN A 56 3.65 -0.28 4.52
CA GLN A 56 4.57 0.74 5.05
C GLN A 56 5.73 1.08 4.11
N ARG A 57 5.85 0.41 2.97
CA ARG A 57 6.94 0.64 2.01
C ARG A 57 6.53 1.69 0.98
N ARG A 58 7.52 2.41 0.47
CA ARG A 58 7.33 3.40 -0.60
C ARG A 58 6.94 2.67 -1.89
N TYR A 59 5.85 3.08 -2.53
CA TYR A 59 5.35 2.38 -3.73
C TYR A 59 6.37 2.35 -4.88
N THR A 60 7.22 3.39 -4.98
CA THR A 60 8.29 3.49 -5.98
C THR A 60 9.45 2.50 -5.77
N GLY A 61 9.57 1.92 -4.57
CA GLY A 61 10.61 0.96 -4.23
C GLY A 61 10.17 -0.49 -4.32
N ILE A 62 8.90 -0.77 -4.63
CA ILE A 62 8.39 -2.15 -4.70
C ILE A 62 8.75 -2.74 -6.06
N LEU A 63 9.61 -3.75 -6.04
CA LEU A 63 10.05 -4.45 -7.25
C LEU A 63 9.00 -5.46 -7.72
N PHE A 64 8.99 -5.74 -9.02
CA PHE A 64 8.12 -6.75 -9.62
C PHE A 64 8.34 -8.16 -9.02
N MET A 65 9.58 -8.52 -8.68
CA MET A 65 9.88 -9.81 -8.07
C MET A 65 9.21 -9.99 -6.70
N GLU A 66 9.21 -8.94 -5.88
CA GLU A 66 8.54 -8.96 -4.56
C GLU A 66 7.04 -9.18 -4.71
N TRP A 67 6.40 -8.58 -5.73
CA TRP A 67 5.00 -8.85 -6.05
C TRP A 67 4.77 -10.31 -6.42
N MET A 68 5.66 -10.90 -7.22
CA MET A 68 5.57 -12.32 -7.61
C MET A 68 5.76 -13.26 -6.42
N GLU A 69 6.58 -12.90 -5.45
CA GLU A 69 6.74 -13.65 -4.20
C GLU A 69 5.48 -13.56 -3.32
N LEU A 70 4.91 -12.35 -3.18
CA LEU A 70 3.66 -12.18 -2.45
C LEU A 70 2.53 -12.98 -3.10
N LEU A 71 2.35 -12.86 -4.42
CA LEU A 71 1.29 -13.53 -5.16
C LEU A 71 1.43 -15.06 -5.10
N ARG A 72 2.65 -15.60 -5.20
CA ARG A 72 2.89 -17.05 -4.99
C ARG A 72 2.52 -17.50 -3.59
N GLY A 73 2.74 -16.68 -2.58
CA GLY A 73 2.33 -16.98 -1.21
C GLY A 73 0.81 -17.02 -0.98
N LEU A 74 0.02 -16.43 -1.89
CA LEU A 74 -1.44 -16.44 -1.84
C LEU A 74 -2.09 -17.61 -2.61
N GLU A 75 -1.32 -18.29 -3.46
CA GLU A 75 -1.80 -19.39 -4.31
C GLU A 75 -1.73 -20.77 -3.61
N GLN A 76 -1.05 -20.89 -2.46
CA GLN A 76 -0.97 -22.14 -1.68
C GLN A 76 -2.14 -22.37 -0.73
#